data_AF-A0A7J9QFP7-F1
#
_entry.id   AF-A0A7J9QFP7-F1
#
_cell.length_a   1.000
_cell.length_b   1.000
_cell.length_c   1.000
_cell.angle_alpha   90.00
_cell.angle_beta   90.00
_cell.angle_gamma   90.00
#
_symmetry.space_group_name_H-M   'P 1'
#
loop_
_entity.id
_entity.type
_entity.pdbx_description
1 polymer ?
#
loop_
_entity_poly.entity_id
_entity_poly.type
_entity_poly.pdbx_seq_one_letter_code
_entity_poly.pdbx_strand_id
1 'polypeptide(L)'
;MDHVIFDVMNTRVTFKNVPLHELSKFAFKDVGAAADEFKKIPGVDECIIIQTASRIEIFTVSNTETVDSPDARRAEGKTLILNQVKETWINLTELEQIDIDHFDQTIEVYKSDDVYLNLLRLGSGIDSFVVGKQEVFDEIVQSLSHAKSAGTSGTILNKLFESVIRLSSRMRDSTGIAKDIVSLGDVAVKLVEEKAGLDAKKKVLLIGTGNSAALVAKTLNKKEISYDVSSRTIERATGFSNVVGGNPIDFNDILTTFDKYDIIFVATTSDYFLITFERIQLLMKEKKKGTLILDLSDPRTVDEGITALPGIKLLFRDQIAEIYDESVKHRTSIIPAVEKIIAKELPVLSARMKKLDA
;
A
#
# COMPACT_ATOMS: atom_id res chain seq x y z
N MET A 1 -22.22 -36.80 -13.73
CA MET A 1 -21.71 -35.44 -13.95
C MET A 1 -21.11 -35.06 -12.64
N ASP A 2 -19.79 -35.08 -12.57
CA ASP A 2 -19.09 -34.74 -11.34
C ASP A 2 -19.31 -33.24 -11.09
N HIS A 3 -19.86 -32.92 -9.92
CA HIS A 3 -20.13 -31.53 -9.53
C HIS A 3 -18.79 -30.84 -9.30
N VAL A 4 -18.40 -29.95 -10.22
CA VAL A 4 -17.18 -29.15 -10.07
C VAL A 4 -17.47 -28.02 -9.08
N ILE A 5 -16.97 -28.19 -7.86
CA ILE A 5 -17.00 -27.15 -6.83
C ILE A 5 -15.70 -26.35 -6.99
N PHE A 6 -15.81 -25.04 -7.24
CA PHE A 6 -14.65 -24.17 -7.23
C PHE A 6 -14.41 -23.60 -5.82
N ASP A 7 -13.15 -23.48 -5.42
CA ASP A 7 -12.74 -22.70 -4.25
C ASP A 7 -12.05 -21.41 -4.73
N VAL A 8 -12.42 -20.28 -4.12
CA VAL A 8 -11.76 -19.00 -4.37
C VAL A 8 -10.88 -18.72 -3.17
N MET A 9 -9.60 -18.48 -3.43
CA MET A 9 -8.62 -18.14 -2.41
C MET A 9 -8.03 -16.76 -2.67
N ASN A 10 -7.84 -15.98 -1.61
CA ASN A 10 -7.05 -14.76 -1.64
C ASN A 10 -5.85 -14.96 -0.72
N THR A 11 -4.65 -14.91 -1.28
CA THR A 11 -3.38 -14.95 -0.54
C THR A 11 -2.75 -13.57 -0.63
N ARG A 12 -2.43 -12.94 0.50
CA ARG A 12 -1.97 -11.55 0.49
C ARG A 12 -0.93 -11.16 1.53
N VAL A 13 -0.19 -10.12 1.19
CA VAL A 13 0.62 -9.30 2.11
C VAL A 13 0.25 -7.83 1.89
N THR A 14 0.13 -7.06 2.96
CA THR A 14 -0.37 -5.68 2.92
C THR A 14 0.41 -4.78 3.87
N PHE A 15 0.18 -3.47 3.78
CA PHE A 15 0.75 -2.50 4.72
C PHE A 15 0.31 -2.70 6.19
N LYS A 16 -0.67 -3.58 6.46
CA LYS A 16 -1.17 -3.88 7.81
C LYS A 16 -0.31 -4.89 8.56
N ASN A 17 0.34 -5.79 7.84
CA ASN A 17 1.13 -6.90 8.37
C ASN A 17 2.60 -6.82 7.95
N VAL A 18 2.93 -6.07 6.89
CA VAL A 18 4.31 -5.87 6.41
C VAL A 18 4.61 -4.36 6.32
N PRO A 19 5.77 -3.89 6.82
CA PRO A 19 6.22 -2.52 6.62
C PRO A 19 6.27 -2.13 5.13
N LEU A 20 5.87 -0.91 4.79
CA LEU A 20 5.75 -0.48 3.39
C LEU A 20 7.04 -0.65 2.57
N HIS A 21 8.20 -0.39 3.18
CA HIS A 21 9.50 -0.52 2.52
C HIS A 21 9.94 -1.98 2.31
N GLU A 22 9.28 -2.94 2.97
CA GLU A 22 9.51 -4.38 2.77
C GLU A 22 8.53 -4.97 1.75
N LEU A 23 7.41 -4.31 1.46
CA LEU A 23 6.46 -4.76 0.44
C LEU A 23 7.10 -4.93 -0.95
N SER A 24 8.16 -4.16 -1.28
CA SER A 24 8.89 -4.36 -2.55
C SER A 24 9.45 -5.76 -2.68
N LYS A 25 9.82 -6.41 -1.58
CA LYS A 25 10.41 -7.76 -1.60
C LYS A 25 9.39 -8.80 -2.06
N PHE A 26 8.11 -8.56 -1.81
CA PHE A 26 7.00 -9.45 -2.19
C PHE A 26 6.38 -9.10 -3.55
N ALA A 27 6.84 -8.01 -4.18
CA ALA A 27 6.29 -7.52 -5.44
C ALA A 27 6.87 -8.27 -6.64
N PHE A 28 6.01 -8.55 -7.62
CA PHE A 28 6.39 -9.14 -8.89
C PHE A 28 6.89 -8.07 -9.85
N LYS A 29 8.01 -8.33 -10.53
CA LYS A 29 8.54 -7.44 -11.58
C LYS A 29 7.60 -7.35 -12.78
N ASP A 30 6.99 -8.48 -13.15
CA ASP A 30 5.98 -8.58 -14.21
C ASP A 30 4.77 -9.32 -13.65
N VAL A 31 3.68 -8.59 -13.45
CA VAL A 31 2.44 -9.11 -12.87
C VAL A 31 1.74 -10.09 -13.83
N GLY A 32 1.86 -9.88 -15.15
CA GLY A 32 1.28 -10.77 -16.15
C GLY A 32 1.98 -12.12 -16.15
N ALA A 33 3.31 -12.10 -16.23
CA ALA A 33 4.12 -13.31 -16.17
C ALA A 33 3.94 -14.05 -14.83
N ALA A 34 3.85 -13.33 -13.71
CA ALA A 34 3.58 -13.94 -12.41
C ALA A 34 2.21 -14.64 -12.38
N ALA A 35 1.15 -14.00 -12.90
CA ALA A 35 -0.18 -14.61 -12.97
C ALA A 35 -0.19 -15.89 -13.83
N ASP A 36 0.57 -15.93 -14.92
CA ASP A 36 0.74 -17.14 -15.74
C ASP A 36 1.44 -18.27 -14.97
N GLU A 37 2.47 -17.95 -14.18
CA GLU A 37 3.16 -18.94 -13.34
C GLU A 37 2.24 -19.50 -12.24
N PHE A 38 1.39 -18.68 -11.61
CA PHE A 38 0.37 -19.18 -10.67
C PHE A 38 -0.64 -20.11 -11.34
N LYS A 39 -1.00 -19.87 -12.61
CA LYS A 39 -1.88 -20.76 -13.38
C LYS A 39 -1.25 -22.10 -13.75
N LYS A 40 0.08 -22.23 -13.68
CA LYS A 40 0.76 -23.52 -13.90
C LYS A 40 0.64 -24.45 -12.69
N ILE A 41 0.18 -23.94 -11.54
CA ILE A 41 -0.07 -24.75 -10.36
C ILE A 41 -1.20 -25.74 -10.67
N PRO A 42 -0.98 -27.07 -10.52
CA PRO A 42 -2.02 -28.06 -10.77
C PRO A 42 -3.29 -27.77 -9.98
N GLY A 43 -4.43 -27.65 -10.68
CA GLY A 43 -5.73 -27.36 -10.09
C GLY A 43 -6.06 -25.87 -9.95
N VAL A 44 -5.18 -24.95 -10.35
CA VAL A 44 -5.48 -23.50 -10.43
C VAL A 44 -5.90 -23.13 -11.85
N ASP A 45 -7.14 -22.69 -12.02
CA ASP A 45 -7.71 -22.38 -13.34
C ASP A 45 -7.69 -20.89 -13.68
N GLU A 46 -7.80 -20.04 -12.66
CA GLU A 46 -7.86 -18.59 -12.81
C GLU A 46 -6.96 -17.90 -11.78
N CYS A 47 -6.35 -16.78 -12.18
CA CYS A 47 -5.51 -15.94 -11.35
C CYS A 47 -5.73 -14.45 -11.68
N ILE A 48 -5.97 -13.64 -10.66
CA ILE A 48 -5.89 -12.17 -10.72
C ILE A 48 -4.96 -11.68 -9.63
N ILE A 49 -4.01 -10.82 -9.97
CA ILE A 49 -3.10 -10.19 -9.01
C ILE A 49 -3.45 -8.70 -8.89
N ILE A 50 -3.64 -8.24 -7.65
CA ILE A 50 -3.70 -6.81 -7.29
C ILE A 50 -2.38 -6.45 -6.62
N GLN A 51 -1.53 -5.72 -7.33
CA GLN A 51 -0.25 -5.25 -6.81
C GLN A 51 -0.21 -3.72 -6.83
N THR A 52 0.03 -3.14 -5.66
CA THR A 52 -0.01 -1.69 -5.43
C THR A 52 1.15 -1.33 -4.51
N ALA A 53 1.32 -0.03 -4.26
CA ALA A 53 2.27 0.44 -3.27
C ALA A 53 2.00 -0.05 -1.82
N SER A 54 0.82 -0.57 -1.53
CA SER A 54 0.37 -0.90 -0.16
C SER A 54 -0.06 -2.34 0.03
N ARG A 55 -0.07 -3.15 -1.03
CA ARG A 55 -0.51 -4.55 -0.98
C ARG A 55 -0.09 -5.32 -2.22
N ILE A 56 0.06 -6.62 -2.02
CA ILE A 56 0.12 -7.63 -3.06
C ILE A 56 -0.92 -8.68 -2.67
N GLU A 57 -1.95 -8.85 -3.49
CA GLU A 57 -3.03 -9.81 -3.27
C GLU A 57 -3.20 -10.69 -4.50
N ILE A 58 -3.21 -12.00 -4.30
CA ILE A 58 -3.32 -13.01 -5.35
C ILE A 58 -4.65 -13.71 -5.14
N PHE A 59 -5.53 -13.59 -6.13
CA PHE A 59 -6.82 -14.26 -6.17
C PHE A 59 -6.71 -15.45 -7.10
N THR A 60 -6.85 -16.66 -6.57
CA THR A 60 -6.86 -17.88 -7.38
C THR A 60 -8.22 -18.57 -7.30
N VAL A 61 -8.57 -19.27 -8.38
CA VAL A 61 -9.68 -20.22 -8.39
C VAL A 61 -9.10 -21.60 -8.58
N SER A 62 -9.48 -22.51 -7.70
CA SER A 62 -9.11 -23.91 -7.81
C SER A 62 -10.33 -24.81 -7.90
N ASN A 63 -10.35 -25.67 -8.92
CA ASN A 63 -11.31 -26.75 -9.00
C ASN A 63 -10.84 -27.91 -8.12
N THR A 64 -11.60 -28.21 -7.07
CA THR A 64 -11.33 -29.38 -6.23
C THR A 64 -12.44 -30.40 -6.43
N GLU A 65 -12.10 -31.57 -6.95
CA GLU A 65 -13.03 -32.72 -7.01
C GLU A 65 -13.32 -33.30 -5.61
N THR A 66 -12.62 -32.87 -4.56
CA THR A 66 -12.74 -33.43 -3.20
C THR A 66 -12.73 -32.35 -2.12
N VAL A 67 -13.73 -32.41 -1.23
CA VAL A 67 -13.93 -31.55 -0.07
C VAL A 67 -13.07 -32.08 1.10
N ASP A 68 -11.88 -31.50 1.34
CA ASP A 68 -10.92 -31.75 2.46
C ASP A 68 -10.43 -33.21 2.68
N SER A 69 -9.27 -33.55 3.24
CA SER A 69 -7.90 -33.03 3.32
C SER A 69 -7.08 -34.27 3.75
N PRO A 70 -6.04 -34.72 3.03
CA PRO A 70 -5.10 -35.65 3.63
C PRO A 70 -4.35 -34.91 4.74
N ASP A 71 -4.10 -35.57 5.87
CA ASP A 71 -3.34 -35.06 7.02
C ASP A 71 -2.18 -34.15 6.60
N ALA A 72 -2.13 -32.90 7.10
CA ALA A 72 -1.12 -31.89 6.75
C ALA A 72 0.34 -32.33 7.02
N ARG A 73 0.54 -33.41 7.79
CA ARG A 73 1.85 -34.04 8.05
C ARG A 73 2.24 -35.10 7.02
N ARG A 74 1.34 -35.50 6.11
CA ARG A 74 1.62 -36.42 4.99
C ARG A 74 2.18 -35.65 3.80
N ALA A 75 2.92 -36.33 2.93
CA ALA A 75 3.40 -35.74 1.67
C ALA A 75 2.26 -35.14 0.81
N GLU A 76 1.05 -35.66 0.95
CA GLU A 76 -0.18 -35.20 0.30
C GLU A 76 -0.74 -33.88 0.89
N GLY A 77 -0.32 -33.49 2.10
CA GLY A 77 -0.58 -32.16 2.66
C GLY A 77 0.33 -31.08 2.08
N LYS A 78 1.51 -31.45 1.55
CA LYS A 78 2.38 -30.53 0.78
C LYS A 78 1.78 -30.18 -0.59
N THR A 79 0.90 -31.02 -1.13
CA THR A 79 0.11 -30.79 -2.35
C THR A 79 -1.13 -29.90 -2.14
N LEU A 80 -1.25 -29.20 -1.01
CA LEU A 80 -2.23 -28.12 -0.88
C LEU A 80 -1.85 -26.99 -1.84
N ILE A 81 -2.80 -26.57 -2.67
CA ILE A 81 -2.65 -25.46 -3.62
C ILE A 81 -2.08 -24.21 -2.94
N LEU A 82 -2.41 -23.98 -1.67
CA LEU A 82 -1.81 -22.90 -0.88
C LEU A 82 -0.28 -22.99 -0.75
N ASN A 83 0.28 -24.18 -0.50
CA ASN A 83 1.72 -24.35 -0.38
C ASN A 83 2.41 -24.12 -1.73
N GLN A 84 1.80 -24.59 -2.82
CA GLN A 84 2.31 -24.32 -4.16
C GLN A 84 2.23 -22.84 -4.52
N VAL A 85 1.15 -22.15 -4.13
CA VAL A 85 1.04 -20.68 -4.27
C VAL A 85 2.15 -19.99 -3.48
N LYS A 86 2.43 -20.42 -2.23
CA LYS A 86 3.54 -19.86 -1.45
C LYS A 86 4.90 -20.10 -2.10
N GLU A 87 5.18 -21.33 -2.52
CA GLU A 87 6.44 -21.69 -3.19
C GLU A 87 6.62 -20.91 -4.50
N THR A 88 5.57 -20.83 -5.33
CA THR A 88 5.58 -20.01 -6.55
C THR A 88 5.81 -18.55 -6.23
N TRP A 89 5.16 -17.99 -5.21
CA TRP A 89 5.39 -16.59 -4.81
C TRP A 89 6.85 -16.37 -4.42
N ILE A 90 7.40 -17.22 -3.55
CA ILE A 90 8.80 -17.15 -3.12
C ILE A 90 9.74 -17.22 -4.33
N ASN A 91 9.50 -18.12 -5.28
CA ASN A 91 10.35 -18.29 -6.46
C ASN A 91 10.28 -17.12 -7.45
N LEU A 92 9.17 -16.38 -7.48
CA LEU A 92 8.96 -15.23 -8.37
C LEU A 92 9.40 -13.90 -7.76
N THR A 93 9.86 -13.93 -6.51
CA THR A 93 10.25 -12.74 -5.74
C THR A 93 11.68 -12.87 -5.24
N GLU A 94 12.26 -11.76 -4.79
CA GLU A 94 13.64 -11.71 -4.29
C GLU A 94 13.65 -11.84 -2.76
N LEU A 95 12.96 -12.85 -2.23
CA LEU A 95 12.90 -13.11 -0.79
C LEU A 95 14.16 -13.85 -0.32
N GLU A 96 14.84 -13.31 0.69
CA GLU A 96 15.92 -14.00 1.38
C GLU A 96 15.37 -15.01 2.40
N GLN A 97 16.20 -15.91 2.92
CA GLN A 97 15.75 -16.91 3.89
C GLN A 97 15.06 -16.29 5.12
N ILE A 98 15.57 -15.15 5.61
CA ILE A 98 14.95 -14.41 6.71
C ILE A 98 13.57 -13.85 6.34
N ASP A 99 13.40 -13.45 5.08
CA ASP A 99 12.12 -12.96 4.57
C ASP A 99 11.12 -14.10 4.42
N ILE A 100 11.57 -15.30 4.03
CA ILE A 100 10.74 -16.50 3.93
C ILE A 100 10.22 -16.92 5.32
N ASP A 101 11.08 -16.94 6.33
CA ASP A 101 10.67 -17.26 7.71
C ASP A 101 9.64 -16.25 8.25
N HIS A 102 9.76 -14.98 7.83
CA HIS A 102 8.80 -13.93 8.17
C HIS A 102 7.52 -13.99 7.31
N PHE A 103 7.62 -14.46 6.06
CA PHE A 103 6.51 -14.59 5.13
C PHE A 103 5.44 -15.54 5.68
N ASP A 104 5.84 -16.67 6.27
CA ASP A 104 4.89 -17.60 6.89
C ASP A 104 4.12 -17.02 8.08
N GLN A 105 4.68 -16.02 8.76
CA GLN A 105 4.04 -15.34 9.89
C GLN A 105 3.18 -14.16 9.46
N THR A 106 3.43 -13.60 8.27
CA THR A 106 2.79 -12.38 7.79
C THR A 106 1.72 -12.66 6.75
N ILE A 107 1.85 -13.71 5.93
CA ILE A 107 0.90 -14.02 4.85
C ILE A 107 -0.52 -14.27 5.40
N GLU A 108 -1.50 -13.54 4.85
CA GLU A 108 -2.91 -13.76 5.15
C GLU A 108 -3.54 -14.58 4.03
N VAL A 109 -4.41 -15.52 4.41
CA VAL A 109 -5.14 -16.38 3.47
C VAL A 109 -6.62 -16.34 3.81
N TYR A 110 -7.44 -15.98 2.83
CA TYR A 110 -8.90 -16.03 2.92
C TYR A 110 -9.45 -17.01 1.90
N LYS A 111 -10.57 -17.65 2.24
CA LYS A 111 -11.27 -18.61 1.38
C LYS A 111 -12.76 -18.32 1.32
N SER A 112 -13.39 -18.75 0.23
CA SER A 112 -14.85 -18.71 0.07
C SER A 112 -15.44 -17.31 0.35
N ASP A 113 -16.49 -17.20 1.18
CA ASP A 113 -17.18 -15.93 1.47
C ASP A 113 -16.27 -14.85 2.09
N ASP A 114 -15.18 -15.23 2.77
CA ASP A 114 -14.22 -14.27 3.31
C ASP A 114 -13.47 -13.53 2.20
N VAL A 115 -13.21 -14.17 1.06
CA VAL A 115 -12.63 -13.50 -0.12
C VAL A 115 -13.59 -12.43 -0.62
N TYR A 116 -14.88 -12.74 -0.71
CA TYR A 116 -15.90 -11.81 -1.19
C TYR A 116 -16.06 -10.62 -0.25
N LEU A 117 -16.08 -10.89 1.06
CA LEU A 117 -16.13 -9.86 2.09
C LEU A 117 -14.92 -8.93 1.98
N ASN A 118 -13.70 -9.46 2.00
CA ASN A 118 -12.49 -8.64 1.94
C ASN A 118 -12.39 -7.84 0.64
N LEU A 119 -12.76 -8.43 -0.50
CA LEU A 119 -12.75 -7.75 -1.79
C LEU A 119 -13.83 -6.65 -1.88
N LEU A 120 -15.00 -6.81 -1.24
CA LEU A 120 -16.00 -5.74 -1.08
C LEU A 120 -15.50 -4.61 -0.17
N ARG A 121 -14.82 -4.94 0.94
CA ARG A 121 -14.20 -3.95 1.84
C ARG A 121 -13.08 -3.18 1.12
N LEU A 122 -12.31 -3.86 0.29
CA LEU A 122 -11.27 -3.25 -0.54
C LEU A 122 -11.88 -2.33 -1.59
N GLY A 123 -12.82 -2.84 -2.39
CA GLY A 123 -13.46 -2.07 -3.47
C GLY A 123 -14.25 -0.86 -2.97
N SER A 124 -14.87 -0.94 -1.79
CA SER A 124 -15.54 0.21 -1.17
C SER A 124 -14.56 1.25 -0.58
N GLY A 125 -13.28 0.89 -0.46
CA GLY A 125 -12.20 1.76 0.02
C GLY A 125 -12.04 1.78 1.54
N ILE A 126 -12.78 0.96 2.29
CA ILE A 126 -12.62 0.89 3.76
C ILE A 126 -11.35 0.14 4.16
N ASP A 127 -10.95 -0.85 3.35
CA ASP A 127 -9.69 -1.55 3.51
C ASP A 127 -8.61 -0.89 2.65
N SER A 128 -8.27 0.37 2.93
CA SER A 128 -7.32 1.13 2.12
C SER A 128 -6.39 1.97 2.97
N PHE A 129 -5.22 2.27 2.39
CA PHE A 129 -4.21 3.09 3.03
C PHE A 129 -4.71 4.50 3.37
N VAL A 130 -5.57 5.04 2.51
CA VAL A 130 -6.41 6.22 2.79
C VAL A 130 -7.85 5.79 2.55
N VAL A 131 -8.68 5.83 3.59
CA VAL A 131 -10.05 5.34 3.53
C VAL A 131 -10.86 6.10 2.46
N GLY A 132 -11.50 5.35 1.58
CA GLY A 132 -12.37 5.83 0.50
C GLY A 132 -11.66 6.28 -0.77
N LYS A 133 -10.32 6.39 -0.77
CA LYS A 133 -9.57 7.00 -1.89
C LYS A 133 -9.76 6.21 -3.18
N GLN A 134 -9.82 6.91 -4.31
CA GLN A 134 -10.21 6.33 -5.60
C GLN A 134 -9.22 5.31 -6.12
N GLU A 135 -7.93 5.47 -5.81
CA GLU A 135 -6.85 4.72 -6.44
C GLU A 135 -7.04 3.20 -6.30
N VAL A 136 -7.47 2.71 -5.13
CA VAL A 136 -7.64 1.26 -4.92
C VAL A 136 -8.76 0.66 -5.78
N PHE A 137 -9.81 1.45 -6.02
CA PHE A 137 -10.93 1.02 -6.85
C PHE A 137 -10.49 0.94 -8.31
N ASP A 138 -9.72 1.94 -8.76
CA ASP A 138 -9.15 1.96 -10.11
C ASP A 138 -8.15 0.80 -10.29
N GLU A 139 -7.33 0.50 -9.28
CA GLU A 139 -6.40 -0.65 -9.27
C GLU A 139 -7.16 -1.98 -9.41
N ILE A 140 -8.29 -2.18 -8.71
CA ILE A 140 -9.14 -3.38 -8.89
C ILE A 140 -9.65 -3.48 -10.33
N VAL A 141 -10.15 -2.38 -10.90
CA VAL A 141 -10.67 -2.34 -12.27
C VAL A 141 -9.57 -2.67 -13.29
N GLN A 142 -8.38 -2.08 -13.10
CA GLN A 142 -7.22 -2.32 -13.94
C GLN A 142 -6.72 -3.77 -13.84
N SER A 143 -6.59 -4.32 -12.63
CA SER A 143 -6.21 -5.73 -12.43
C SER A 143 -7.14 -6.70 -13.13
N LEU A 144 -8.47 -6.49 -13.04
CA LEU A 144 -9.44 -7.28 -13.80
C LEU A 144 -9.23 -7.14 -15.31
N SER A 145 -9.06 -5.91 -15.81
CA SER A 145 -8.85 -5.66 -17.24
C SER A 145 -7.60 -6.35 -17.76
N HIS A 146 -6.48 -6.23 -17.04
CA HIS A 146 -5.22 -6.87 -17.40
C HIS A 146 -5.35 -8.40 -17.40
N ALA A 147 -5.95 -8.98 -16.37
CA ALA A 147 -6.12 -10.43 -16.28
C ALA A 147 -7.05 -11.00 -17.36
N LYS A 148 -8.04 -10.23 -17.83
CA LYS A 148 -8.87 -10.59 -18.99
C LYS A 148 -8.06 -10.57 -20.27
N SER A 149 -7.29 -9.51 -20.49
CA SER A 149 -6.46 -9.37 -21.69
C SER A 149 -5.35 -10.44 -21.76
N ALA A 150 -4.78 -10.83 -20.62
CA ALA A 150 -3.77 -11.87 -20.52
C ALA A 150 -4.35 -13.30 -20.56
N GLY A 151 -5.67 -13.48 -20.42
CA GLY A 151 -6.29 -14.81 -20.32
C GLY A 151 -5.97 -15.54 -19.01
N THR A 152 -5.53 -14.81 -17.98
CA THR A 152 -5.25 -15.37 -16.66
C THR A 152 -6.49 -15.48 -15.78
N SER A 153 -7.53 -14.68 -16.06
CA SER A 153 -8.85 -14.80 -15.44
C SER A 153 -9.84 -15.59 -16.31
N GLY A 154 -10.88 -16.16 -15.69
CA GLY A 154 -11.94 -16.91 -16.36
C GLY A 154 -13.33 -16.52 -15.84
N THR A 155 -14.31 -17.40 -15.99
CA THR A 155 -15.71 -17.13 -15.64
C THR A 155 -15.89 -16.71 -14.19
N ILE A 156 -15.17 -17.34 -13.26
CA ILE A 156 -15.39 -17.20 -11.82
C ILE A 156 -14.85 -15.84 -11.32
N LEU A 157 -13.56 -15.56 -11.50
CA LEU A 157 -12.94 -14.30 -11.07
C LEU A 157 -13.49 -13.11 -11.83
N ASN A 158 -13.81 -13.27 -13.14
CA ASN A 158 -14.46 -12.20 -13.88
C ASN A 158 -15.81 -11.84 -13.26
N LYS A 159 -16.64 -12.83 -12.94
CA LYS A 159 -17.96 -12.58 -12.36
C LYS A 159 -17.88 -11.97 -10.96
N LEU A 160 -16.93 -12.43 -10.16
CA LEU A 160 -16.66 -11.92 -8.82
C LEU A 160 -16.25 -10.45 -8.88
N PHE A 161 -15.17 -10.12 -9.61
CA PHE A 161 -14.63 -8.77 -9.68
C PHE A 161 -15.62 -7.80 -10.31
N GLU A 162 -16.31 -8.16 -11.39
CA GLU A 162 -17.37 -7.33 -11.98
C GLU A 162 -18.51 -7.05 -10.98
N SER A 163 -18.87 -8.05 -10.17
CA SER A 163 -19.89 -7.89 -9.15
C SER A 163 -19.43 -6.97 -8.03
N VAL A 164 -18.20 -7.12 -7.57
CA VAL A 164 -17.59 -6.23 -6.57
C VAL A 164 -17.48 -4.82 -7.11
N ILE A 165 -16.95 -4.60 -8.32
CA ILE A 165 -16.79 -3.26 -8.90
C ILE A 165 -18.14 -2.53 -8.93
N ARG A 166 -19.20 -3.20 -9.41
CA ARG A 166 -20.55 -2.63 -9.42
C ARG A 166 -21.08 -2.34 -8.01
N LEU A 167 -20.93 -3.29 -7.08
CA LEU A 167 -21.42 -3.16 -5.71
C LEU A 167 -20.70 -2.02 -4.97
N SER A 168 -19.38 -2.01 -5.06
CA SER A 168 -18.50 -1.00 -4.47
C SER A 168 -18.74 0.38 -5.05
N SER A 169 -18.95 0.53 -6.37
CA SER A 169 -19.33 1.81 -6.97
C SER A 169 -20.63 2.34 -6.35
N ARG A 170 -21.68 1.50 -6.23
CA ARG A 170 -22.94 1.92 -5.57
C ARG A 170 -22.74 2.29 -4.10
N MET A 171 -21.93 1.55 -3.36
CA MET A 171 -21.61 1.89 -1.96
C MET A 171 -20.91 3.24 -1.88
N ARG A 172 -19.95 3.50 -2.77
CA ARG A 172 -19.17 4.73 -2.79
C ARG A 172 -20.05 5.95 -3.11
N ASP A 173 -20.97 5.80 -4.07
CA ASP A 173 -21.91 6.85 -4.45
C ASP A 173 -22.94 7.13 -3.36
N SER A 174 -23.55 6.09 -2.79
CA SER A 174 -24.65 6.22 -1.82
C SER A 174 -24.19 6.66 -0.43
N THR A 175 -22.99 6.28 -0.01
CA THR A 175 -22.45 6.64 1.32
C THR A 175 -21.62 7.92 1.30
N GLY A 176 -21.14 8.34 0.13
CA GLY A 176 -20.21 9.46 0.00
C GLY A 176 -18.82 9.20 0.59
N ILE A 177 -18.46 7.95 0.88
CA ILE A 177 -17.13 7.61 1.42
C ILE A 177 -15.99 8.07 0.51
N ALA A 178 -16.25 8.19 -0.80
CA ALA A 178 -15.30 8.62 -1.81
C ALA A 178 -15.21 10.15 -2.02
N LYS A 179 -16.07 10.96 -1.37
CA LYS A 179 -16.20 12.41 -1.67
C LYS A 179 -15.29 13.27 -0.81
N ASP A 180 -14.59 14.24 -1.38
CA ASP A 180 -13.77 15.24 -0.66
C ASP A 180 -12.66 14.63 0.21
N ILE A 181 -11.99 13.59 -0.31
CA ILE A 181 -10.92 12.91 0.41
C ILE A 181 -9.63 13.72 0.35
N VAL A 182 -9.07 13.99 1.53
CA VAL A 182 -7.76 14.62 1.68
C VAL A 182 -6.89 13.72 2.55
N SER A 183 -5.69 13.37 2.05
CA SER A 183 -4.69 12.62 2.82
C SER A 183 -3.70 13.53 3.52
N LEU A 184 -2.93 12.99 4.47
CA LEU A 184 -1.87 13.74 5.16
C LEU A 184 -0.88 14.37 4.17
N GLY A 185 -0.52 13.63 3.11
CA GLY A 185 0.36 14.12 2.06
C GLY A 185 -0.23 15.29 1.29
N ASP A 186 -1.53 15.23 0.98
CA ASP A 186 -2.24 16.30 0.28
C ASP A 186 -2.21 17.61 1.10
N VAL A 187 -2.47 17.54 2.41
CA VAL A 187 -2.42 18.71 3.30
C VAL A 187 -0.97 19.20 3.51
N ALA A 188 -0.04 18.29 3.77
CA ALA A 188 1.36 18.61 4.03
C ALA A 188 2.02 19.31 2.84
N VAL A 189 1.89 18.74 1.63
CA VAL A 189 2.47 19.30 0.42
C VAL A 189 1.83 20.63 0.06
N LYS A 190 0.51 20.78 0.24
CA LYS A 190 -0.19 22.04 0.04
C LYS A 190 0.31 23.13 1.00
N LEU A 191 0.48 22.82 2.28
CA LEU A 191 1.03 23.78 3.25
C LEU A 191 2.45 24.23 2.84
N VAL A 192 3.30 23.31 2.41
CA VAL A 192 4.65 23.62 1.95
C VAL A 192 4.62 24.51 0.71
N GLU A 193 3.77 24.18 -0.27
CA GLU A 193 3.57 24.97 -1.50
C GLU A 193 3.14 26.41 -1.16
N GLU A 194 2.19 26.59 -0.25
CA GLU A 194 1.74 27.92 0.21
C GLU A 194 2.83 28.71 0.95
N LYS A 195 3.67 28.04 1.75
CA LYS A 195 4.64 28.71 2.63
C LYS A 195 6.01 28.97 1.99
N ALA A 196 6.41 28.18 1.00
CA ALA A 196 7.76 28.23 0.41
C ALA A 196 7.79 28.15 -1.11
N GLY A 197 6.64 27.89 -1.76
CA GLY A 197 6.56 27.49 -3.16
C GLY A 197 7.13 26.09 -3.38
N LEU A 198 6.50 25.31 -4.26
CA LEU A 198 6.95 23.98 -4.65
C LEU A 198 6.93 23.87 -6.17
N ASP A 199 8.11 23.79 -6.79
CA ASP A 199 8.28 23.63 -8.23
C ASP A 199 9.44 22.66 -8.50
N ALA A 200 9.62 22.28 -9.78
CA ALA A 200 10.66 21.33 -10.20
C ALA A 200 12.11 21.83 -9.96
N LYS A 201 12.31 23.11 -9.62
CA LYS A 201 13.65 23.66 -9.29
C LYS A 201 13.99 23.49 -7.82
N LYS A 202 12.99 23.23 -6.96
CA LYS A 202 13.21 22.99 -5.54
C LYS A 202 13.90 21.65 -5.32
N LYS A 203 14.91 21.63 -4.45
CA LYS A 203 15.50 20.38 -3.96
C LYS A 203 14.71 19.93 -2.74
N VAL A 204 14.02 18.79 -2.88
CA VAL A 204 13.15 18.22 -1.85
C VAL A 204 13.80 16.97 -1.25
N LEU A 205 13.76 16.87 0.07
CA LEU A 205 14.17 15.70 0.83
C LEU A 205 12.99 15.15 1.62
N LEU A 206 12.81 13.83 1.61
CA LEU A 206 11.88 13.09 2.45
C LEU A 206 12.65 12.14 3.36
N ILE A 207 12.64 12.41 4.67
CA ILE A 207 13.26 11.55 5.68
C ILE A 207 12.17 10.68 6.30
N GLY A 208 12.22 9.39 6.03
CA GLY A 208 11.26 8.40 6.53
C GLY A 208 10.73 7.50 5.43
N THR A 209 10.40 6.27 5.80
CA THR A 209 9.90 5.22 4.90
C THR A 209 8.63 4.56 5.43
N GLY A 210 7.96 5.22 6.37
CA GLY A 210 6.71 4.78 6.96
C GLY A 210 5.49 5.37 6.25
N ASN A 211 4.33 5.23 6.90
CA ASN A 211 3.06 5.52 6.25
C ASN A 211 2.89 7.01 5.88
N SER A 212 3.23 7.91 6.81
CA SER A 212 3.18 9.35 6.58
C SER A 212 4.10 9.78 5.42
N ALA A 213 5.29 9.19 5.34
CA ALA A 213 6.24 9.47 4.26
C ALA A 213 5.66 9.05 2.90
N ALA A 214 5.01 7.88 2.84
CA ALA A 214 4.40 7.39 1.61
C ALA A 214 3.28 8.29 1.08
N LEU A 215 2.48 8.88 1.97
CA LEU A 215 1.43 9.83 1.58
C LEU A 215 2.04 11.10 0.96
N VAL A 216 3.12 11.61 1.56
CA VAL A 216 3.87 12.75 1.01
C VAL A 216 4.47 12.39 -0.35
N ALA A 217 5.18 11.27 -0.44
CA ALA A 217 5.78 10.75 -1.68
C ALA A 217 4.76 10.64 -2.82
N LYS A 218 3.61 10.01 -2.56
CA LYS A 218 2.52 9.89 -3.55
C LYS A 218 2.04 11.26 -4.06
N THR A 219 1.96 12.25 -3.18
CA THR A 219 1.53 13.60 -3.54
C THR A 219 2.60 14.34 -4.35
N LEU A 220 3.88 14.17 -4.01
CA LEU A 220 5.00 14.70 -4.77
C LEU A 220 5.06 14.10 -6.18
N ASN A 221 4.88 12.78 -6.32
CA ASN A 221 4.84 12.11 -7.62
C ASN A 221 3.68 12.62 -8.50
N LYS A 222 2.49 12.79 -7.92
CA LYS A 222 1.32 13.32 -8.63
C LYS A 222 1.57 14.74 -9.16
N LYS A 223 2.42 15.51 -8.48
CA LYS A 223 2.87 16.86 -8.89
C LYS A 223 4.16 16.83 -9.73
N GLU A 224 4.68 15.65 -10.05
CA GLU A 224 5.93 15.45 -10.82
C GLU A 224 7.15 16.15 -10.20
N ILE A 225 7.17 16.25 -8.87
CA ILE A 225 8.30 16.82 -8.12
C ILE A 225 9.30 15.72 -7.81
N SER A 226 10.56 15.87 -8.25
CA SER A 226 11.66 15.00 -7.83
C SER A 226 12.06 15.25 -6.37
N TYR A 227 12.34 14.18 -5.64
CA TYR A 227 12.81 14.24 -4.26
C TYR A 227 13.81 13.12 -3.98
N ASP A 228 14.69 13.38 -3.02
CA ASP A 228 15.53 12.35 -2.42
C ASP A 228 14.82 11.76 -1.19
N VAL A 229 15.01 10.48 -0.94
CA VAL A 229 14.43 9.75 0.18
C VAL A 229 15.53 9.15 1.03
N SER A 230 15.42 9.28 2.34
CA SER A 230 16.33 8.61 3.26
C SER A 230 15.62 7.99 4.45
N SER A 231 16.29 7.03 5.07
CA SER A 231 15.83 6.29 6.23
C SER A 231 17.04 5.99 7.11
N ARG A 232 16.81 5.27 8.22
CA ARG A 232 17.90 4.84 9.12
C ARG A 232 18.98 4.03 8.38
N THR A 233 18.58 3.27 7.36
CA THR A 233 19.49 2.50 6.51
C THR A 233 19.14 2.74 5.04
N ILE A 234 20.14 2.63 4.17
CA ILE A 234 19.95 2.83 2.72
C ILE A 234 19.01 1.78 2.13
N GLU A 235 19.03 0.54 2.62
CA GLU A 235 18.18 -0.55 2.15
C GLU A 235 16.70 -0.22 2.34
N ARG A 236 16.33 0.41 3.46
CA ARG A 236 14.96 0.86 3.71
C ARG A 236 14.53 1.96 2.76
N ALA A 237 15.43 2.91 2.47
CA ALA A 237 15.16 3.98 1.51
C ALA A 237 14.98 3.41 0.10
N THR A 238 15.84 2.48 -0.31
CA THR A 238 15.76 1.79 -1.60
C THR A 238 14.47 0.98 -1.74
N GLY A 239 14.13 0.16 -0.73
CA GLY A 239 12.89 -0.61 -0.71
C GLY A 239 11.65 0.28 -0.82
N PHE A 240 11.62 1.39 -0.07
CA PHE A 240 10.57 2.39 -0.20
C PHE A 240 10.52 3.00 -1.61
N SER A 241 11.66 3.43 -2.16
CA SER A 241 11.75 4.02 -3.50
C SER A 241 11.29 3.07 -4.62
N ASN A 242 11.49 1.76 -4.48
CA ASN A 242 11.00 0.77 -5.43
C ASN A 242 9.46 0.71 -5.47
N VAL A 243 8.80 1.03 -4.35
CA VAL A 243 7.35 0.94 -4.20
C VAL A 243 6.65 2.27 -4.51
N VAL A 244 7.23 3.37 -4.03
CA VAL A 244 6.58 4.69 -4.10
C VAL A 244 7.40 5.75 -4.83
N GLY A 245 8.58 5.44 -5.35
CA GLY A 245 9.45 6.39 -6.07
C GLY A 245 10.33 7.26 -5.17
N GLY A 246 11.01 8.22 -5.79
CA GLY A 246 12.04 9.06 -5.14
C GLY A 246 13.44 8.45 -5.22
N ASN A 247 14.48 9.27 -5.07
CA ASN A 247 15.87 8.81 -5.17
C ASN A 247 16.42 8.42 -3.80
N PRO A 248 16.78 7.15 -3.55
CA PRO A 248 17.31 6.77 -2.25
C PRO A 248 18.70 7.38 -2.01
N ILE A 249 18.92 7.92 -0.81
CA ILE A 249 20.20 8.50 -0.37
C ILE A 249 20.53 8.07 1.06
N ASP A 250 21.81 7.81 1.34
CA ASP A 250 22.27 7.45 2.68
C ASP A 250 22.04 8.60 3.66
N PHE A 251 21.62 8.28 4.88
CA PHE A 251 21.35 9.31 5.89
C PHE A 251 22.62 10.10 6.25
N ASN A 252 23.80 9.46 6.22
CA ASN A 252 25.06 10.14 6.47
C ASN A 252 25.42 11.13 5.36
N ASP A 253 25.05 10.84 4.11
CA ASP A 253 25.25 11.75 2.98
C ASP A 253 24.38 13.01 3.14
N ILE A 254 23.17 12.88 3.69
CA ILE A 254 22.33 14.03 4.05
C ILE A 254 23.02 14.90 5.10
N LEU A 255 23.66 14.29 6.11
CA LEU A 255 24.40 15.02 7.14
C LEU A 255 25.63 15.76 6.61
N THR A 256 26.00 15.59 5.34
CA THR A 256 27.07 16.37 4.68
C THR A 256 26.55 17.29 3.57
N THR A 257 25.28 17.15 3.18
CA THR A 257 24.67 17.85 2.05
C THR A 257 23.33 18.52 2.39
N PHE A 258 23.03 18.65 3.68
CA PHE A 258 21.78 19.21 4.20
C PHE A 258 21.46 20.61 3.63
N ASP A 259 22.49 21.41 3.39
CA ASP A 259 22.43 22.76 2.84
C ASP A 259 21.95 22.81 1.38
N LYS A 260 21.85 21.67 0.68
CA LYS A 260 21.34 21.61 -0.69
C LYS A 260 19.80 21.62 -0.76
N TYR A 261 19.11 21.24 0.31
CA TYR A 261 17.67 21.03 0.29
C TYR A 261 16.87 22.29 0.66
N ASP A 262 15.91 22.65 -0.18
CA ASP A 262 15.02 23.79 0.04
C ASP A 262 13.82 23.43 0.93
N ILE A 263 13.39 22.18 0.83
CA ILE A 263 12.20 21.64 1.46
C ILE A 263 12.54 20.27 2.02
N ILE A 264 12.28 20.06 3.30
CA ILE A 264 12.53 18.79 3.97
C ILE A 264 11.25 18.34 4.66
N PHE A 265 10.73 17.19 4.26
CA PHE A 265 9.69 16.49 5.00
C PHE A 265 10.36 15.46 5.91
N VAL A 266 9.99 15.45 7.19
CA VAL A 266 10.45 14.43 8.15
C VAL A 266 9.23 13.66 8.61
N ALA A 267 9.22 12.36 8.44
CA ALA A 267 8.05 11.51 8.65
C ALA A 267 8.50 10.14 9.17
N THR A 268 9.03 10.13 10.38
CA THR A 268 9.61 8.93 11.02
C THR A 268 8.89 8.60 12.33
N THR A 269 9.27 7.47 12.94
CA THR A 269 8.81 7.05 14.27
C THR A 269 9.99 6.95 15.25
N SER A 270 11.05 7.73 15.00
CA SER A 270 12.24 7.74 15.87
C SER A 270 11.89 8.37 17.21
N ASP A 271 12.44 7.84 18.30
CA ASP A 271 12.27 8.33 19.67
C ASP A 271 13.35 9.33 20.11
N TYR A 272 14.15 9.81 19.16
CA TYR A 272 15.21 10.80 19.35
C TYR A 272 15.26 11.80 18.20
N PHE A 273 15.84 12.97 18.46
CA PHE A 273 16.03 13.98 17.42
C PHE A 273 17.05 13.53 16.38
N LEU A 274 16.60 13.41 15.13
CA LEU A 274 17.40 13.11 13.95
C LEU A 274 18.15 14.35 13.46
N ILE A 275 17.50 15.51 13.54
CA ILE A 275 18.05 16.79 13.09
C ILE A 275 18.15 17.69 14.33
N THR A 276 19.38 18.02 14.74
CA THR A 276 19.67 18.94 15.86
C THR A 276 20.49 20.13 15.39
N PHE A 277 20.54 21.18 16.21
CA PHE A 277 21.33 22.38 15.92
C PHE A 277 22.80 22.03 15.68
N GLU A 278 23.39 21.21 16.55
CA GLU A 278 24.81 20.85 16.48
C GLU A 278 25.18 20.13 15.19
N ARG A 279 24.26 19.30 14.68
CA ARG A 279 24.46 18.51 13.46
C ARG A 279 24.48 19.36 12.19
N ILE A 280 23.65 20.41 12.12
CA ILE A 280 23.45 21.16 10.88
C ILE A 280 24.05 22.58 10.87
N GLN A 281 24.42 23.14 12.03
CA GLN A 281 24.88 24.54 12.13
C GLN A 281 26.02 24.90 11.18
N LEU A 282 26.98 23.99 10.97
CA LEU A 282 28.15 24.26 10.13
C LEU A 282 27.77 24.29 8.65
N LEU A 283 26.87 23.39 8.21
CA LEU A 283 26.40 23.30 6.82
C LEU A 283 25.53 24.50 6.47
N MET A 284 24.68 24.91 7.41
CA MET A 284 23.71 25.98 7.18
C MET A 284 24.34 27.38 7.18
N LYS A 285 25.59 27.54 7.67
CA LYS A 285 26.26 28.83 7.78
C LYS A 285 26.44 29.55 6.44
N GLU A 286 26.77 28.82 5.39
CA GLU A 286 27.01 29.37 4.04
C GLU A 286 25.75 29.38 3.17
N LYS A 287 24.65 28.79 3.66
CA LYS A 287 23.40 28.67 2.91
C LYS A 287 22.66 30.02 2.90
N LYS A 288 22.59 30.65 1.73
CA LYS A 288 21.87 31.92 1.53
C LYS A 288 20.37 31.74 1.31
N LYS A 289 19.95 30.62 0.75
CA LYS A 289 18.55 30.32 0.45
C LYS A 289 17.87 29.71 1.67
N GLY A 290 16.65 30.11 1.97
CA GLY A 290 15.91 29.54 3.09
C GLY A 290 15.53 28.07 2.87
N THR A 291 15.40 27.32 3.97
CA THR A 291 14.93 25.94 4.01
C THR A 291 13.67 25.84 4.86
N LEU A 292 12.62 25.25 4.30
CA LEU A 292 11.42 24.88 5.05
C LEU A 292 11.52 23.41 5.46
N ILE A 293 11.30 23.13 6.73
CA ILE A 293 11.25 21.78 7.28
C ILE A 293 9.84 21.56 7.84
N LEU A 294 9.19 20.48 7.41
CA LEU A 294 7.90 20.04 7.96
C LEU A 294 8.09 18.67 8.61
N ASP A 295 8.07 18.64 9.95
CA ASP A 295 8.16 17.42 10.74
C ASP A 295 6.76 16.86 11.04
N LEU A 296 6.43 15.78 10.36
CA LEU A 296 5.21 14.99 10.47
C LEU A 296 5.35 13.82 11.46
N SER A 297 6.51 13.69 12.11
CA SER A 297 6.82 12.58 13.02
C SER A 297 6.06 12.70 14.34
N ASP A 298 5.77 11.55 14.94
CA ASP A 298 5.19 11.45 16.27
C ASP A 298 5.86 10.27 17.00
N PRO A 299 6.76 10.53 17.98
CA PRO A 299 7.16 11.84 18.49
C PRO A 299 7.97 12.68 17.48
N ARG A 300 8.09 14.00 17.74
CA ARG A 300 8.88 14.92 16.91
C ARG A 300 10.34 14.48 16.85
N THR A 301 10.95 14.61 15.67
CA THR A 301 12.32 14.16 15.42
C THR A 301 13.24 15.28 14.92
N VAL A 302 12.71 16.49 14.80
CA VAL A 302 13.48 17.71 14.56
C VAL A 302 13.48 18.55 15.84
N ASP A 303 14.67 18.84 16.35
CA ASP A 303 14.85 19.70 17.52
C ASP A 303 14.47 21.16 17.18
N GLU A 304 13.64 21.80 18.00
CA GLU A 304 13.23 23.20 17.80
C GLU A 304 14.40 24.18 17.86
N GLY A 305 15.51 23.81 18.52
CA GLY A 305 16.73 24.61 18.60
C GLY A 305 17.31 25.01 17.24
N ILE A 306 17.02 24.25 16.17
CA ILE A 306 17.48 24.59 14.82
C ILE A 306 16.92 25.91 14.28
N THR A 307 15.82 26.41 14.85
CA THR A 307 15.19 27.68 14.43
C THR A 307 16.06 28.90 14.74
N ALA A 308 17.08 28.76 15.59
CA ALA A 308 18.10 29.78 15.81
C ALA A 308 19.00 30.01 14.58
N LEU A 309 19.04 29.07 13.62
CA LEU A 309 19.82 29.20 12.40
C LEU A 309 19.09 30.10 11.37
N PRO A 310 19.78 31.10 10.78
CA PRO A 310 19.18 31.95 9.77
C PRO A 310 18.62 31.16 8.58
N GLY A 311 17.43 31.54 8.12
CA GLY A 311 16.82 30.95 6.92
C GLY A 311 16.12 29.60 7.15
N ILE A 312 16.10 29.05 8.37
CA ILE A 312 15.31 27.87 8.71
C ILE A 312 13.88 28.27 9.07
N LYS A 313 12.90 27.61 8.46
CA LYS A 313 11.49 27.65 8.86
C LYS A 313 11.03 26.25 9.22
N LEU A 314 10.80 26.01 10.50
CA LEU A 314 10.33 24.72 11.02
C LEU A 314 8.81 24.76 11.23
N LEU A 315 8.14 23.75 10.70
CA LEU A 315 6.72 23.46 10.89
C LEU A 315 6.57 22.04 11.42
N PHE A 316 5.48 21.79 12.15
CA PHE A 316 5.17 20.50 12.73
C PHE A 316 3.84 19.96 12.18
N ARG A 317 3.53 18.72 12.55
CA ARG A 317 2.27 18.06 12.25
C ARG A 317 1.05 18.84 12.73
N ASP A 318 1.15 19.54 13.86
CA ASP A 318 0.04 20.27 14.48
C ASP A 318 -0.55 21.33 13.54
N GLN A 319 0.27 21.93 12.67
CA GLN A 319 -0.16 22.93 11.68
C GLN A 319 -1.07 22.36 10.58
N ILE A 320 -1.15 21.04 10.41
CA ILE A 320 -2.03 20.38 9.44
C ILE A 320 -3.04 19.41 10.07
N ALA A 321 -2.99 19.27 11.40
CA ALA A 321 -3.79 18.30 12.13
C ALA A 321 -5.29 18.56 11.97
N GLU A 322 -5.74 19.81 12.06
CA GLU A 322 -7.18 20.13 11.99
C GLU A 322 -7.84 19.65 10.69
N ILE A 323 -7.26 20.01 9.54
CA ILE A 323 -7.78 19.65 8.21
C ILE A 323 -7.73 18.13 8.01
N TYR A 324 -6.63 17.50 8.42
CA TYR A 324 -6.44 16.06 8.25
C TYR A 324 -7.36 15.24 9.17
N ASP A 325 -7.46 15.62 10.45
CA ASP A 325 -8.22 14.91 11.45
C ASP A 325 -9.73 15.03 11.22
N GLU A 326 -10.21 16.17 10.70
CA GLU A 326 -11.60 16.33 10.28
C GLU A 326 -11.95 15.36 9.14
N SER A 327 -11.09 15.28 8.11
CA SER A 327 -11.22 14.33 7.00
C SER A 327 -11.27 12.88 7.51
N VAL A 328 -10.35 12.50 8.39
CA VAL A 328 -10.30 11.14 8.97
C VAL A 328 -11.56 10.84 9.79
N LYS A 329 -11.95 11.73 10.72
CA LYS A 329 -13.14 11.56 11.57
C LYS A 329 -14.41 11.40 10.74
N HIS A 330 -14.57 12.23 9.71
CA HIS A 330 -15.71 12.15 8.82
C HIS A 330 -15.79 10.78 8.14
N ARG A 331 -14.67 10.24 7.62
CA ARG A 331 -14.65 8.89 7.02
C ARG A 331 -14.92 7.79 8.02
N THR A 332 -14.32 7.83 9.19
CA THR A 332 -14.56 6.83 10.24
C THR A 332 -16.04 6.75 10.61
N SER A 333 -16.76 7.88 10.57
CA SER A 333 -18.21 7.91 10.81
C SER A 333 -19.05 7.24 9.71
N ILE A 334 -18.53 7.15 8.48
CA ILE A 334 -19.21 6.54 7.32
C ILE A 334 -19.00 5.02 7.26
N ILE A 335 -17.88 4.50 7.78
CA ILE A 335 -17.53 3.07 7.74
C ILE A 335 -18.69 2.15 8.20
N PRO A 336 -19.37 2.41 9.34
CA PRO A 336 -20.49 1.56 9.78
C PRO A 336 -21.64 1.48 8.76
N ALA A 337 -21.91 2.55 8.02
CA ALA A 337 -22.94 2.56 6.98
C ALA A 337 -22.53 1.69 5.78
N VAL A 338 -21.25 1.75 5.37
CA VAL A 338 -20.70 0.88 4.31
C VAL A 338 -20.72 -0.59 4.72
N GLU A 339 -20.25 -0.91 5.93
CA GLU A 339 -20.26 -2.28 6.47
C GLU A 339 -21.68 -2.85 6.54
N LYS A 340 -22.68 -2.02 6.87
CA LYS A 340 -24.09 -2.44 6.86
C LYS A 340 -24.60 -2.78 5.46
N ILE A 341 -24.10 -2.11 4.41
CA ILE A 341 -24.44 -2.45 3.02
C ILE A 341 -23.73 -3.74 2.62
N ILE A 342 -22.45 -3.90 2.95
CA ILE A 342 -21.67 -5.12 2.71
C ILE A 342 -22.37 -6.34 3.35
N ALA A 343 -22.79 -6.24 4.61
CA ALA A 343 -23.47 -7.32 5.32
C ALA A 343 -24.77 -7.77 4.65
N LYS A 344 -25.45 -6.87 3.91
CA LYS A 344 -26.66 -7.19 3.14
C LYS A 344 -26.35 -7.80 1.77
N GLU A 345 -25.31 -7.32 1.12
CA GLU A 345 -24.94 -7.72 -0.25
C GLU A 345 -24.12 -9.03 -0.28
N LEU A 346 -23.37 -9.34 0.79
CA LEU A 346 -22.50 -10.52 0.87
C LEU A 346 -23.27 -11.84 0.67
N PRO A 347 -24.40 -12.11 1.35
CA PRO A 347 -25.16 -13.35 1.10
C PRO A 347 -25.70 -13.46 -0.34
N VAL A 348 -26.07 -12.32 -0.94
CA VAL A 348 -26.56 -12.26 -2.33
C VAL A 348 -25.43 -12.55 -3.31
N LEU A 349 -24.24 -11.99 -3.07
CA LEU A 349 -23.04 -12.28 -3.85
C LEU A 349 -22.64 -13.75 -3.71
N SER A 350 -22.56 -14.29 -2.49
CA SER A 350 -22.27 -15.70 -2.23
C SER A 350 -23.23 -16.63 -2.97
N ALA A 351 -24.55 -16.41 -2.85
CA ALA A 351 -25.55 -17.19 -3.55
C ALA A 351 -25.46 -17.08 -5.09
N ARG A 352 -25.01 -15.94 -5.61
CA ARG A 352 -24.76 -15.77 -7.05
C ARG A 352 -23.51 -16.54 -7.49
N MET A 353 -22.44 -16.53 -6.71
CA MET A 353 -21.21 -17.25 -7.02
C MET A 353 -21.45 -18.76 -6.99
N LYS A 354 -22.18 -19.27 -5.98
CA LYS A 354 -22.57 -20.68 -5.88
C LYS A 354 -23.40 -21.22 -7.04
N LYS A 355 -24.07 -20.34 -7.81
CA LYS A 355 -24.79 -20.75 -9.03
C LYS A 355 -23.86 -21.03 -10.22
N LEU A 356 -22.59 -20.66 -10.12
CA LEU A 356 -21.59 -20.99 -11.12
C LEU A 356 -21.03 -22.41 -10.90
N ASP A 357 -21.28 -23.02 -9.73
CA ASP A 357 -21.00 -24.44 -9.44
C ASP A 357 -22.03 -25.40 -10.09
N ALA A 358 -23.09 -24.87 -10.70
CA ALA A 358 -24.30 -25.60 -11.09
C ALA A 358 -24.38 -25.95 -12.59
#